data_AF-A0A061QXL1-F1
#
_entry.id   AF-A0A061QXL1-F1
#
_cell.length_a   1.000
_cell.length_b   1.000
_cell.length_c   1.000
_cell.angle_alpha   90.00
_cell.angle_beta   90.00
_cell.angle_gamma   90.00
#
_symmetry.space_group_name_H-M   'P 1'
#
loop_
_entity.id
_entity.type
_entity.pdbx_description
1 polymer ?
#
loop_
_entity_poly.entity_id
_entity_poly.type
_entity_poly.pdbx_seq_one_letter_code
_entity_poly.pdbx_strand_id
1 'polypeptide(L)'
;MAQDITGRVVDGSDISSGKREHVAVQNSAESASVAKRLQSELMNLMTSADEGISAFPDGDNIFSWVGTLHGVKGTVYEGLSYKLSLKFPTDYPFKPPTVRFETPCFHPNVDQYGNICLDILKERWSAAYSVKTLLVSLQSLLGEPNNDSPLNGYAAKLWDNQEEYKKLLHSKYAETT
;
A
#
# COMPACT_ATOMS: atom_id res chain seq x y z
N MET A 1 -47.05 53.96 -36.28
CA MET A 1 -45.75 54.65 -36.44
C MET A 1 -45.16 54.79 -35.04
N ALA A 2 -43.97 54.34 -34.67
CA ALA A 2 -42.84 53.70 -35.35
C ALA A 2 -42.08 52.84 -34.32
N GLN A 3 -41.20 51.94 -34.78
CA GLN A 3 -40.15 51.23 -34.01
C GLN A 3 -39.04 52.27 -33.60
N ASP A 4 -38.14 52.07 -32.61
CA ASP A 4 -37.13 51.00 -32.60
C ASP A 4 -36.27 50.91 -31.29
N ILE A 5 -35.71 49.69 -31.10
CA ILE A 5 -34.49 49.15 -30.42
C ILE A 5 -33.80 49.82 -29.21
N THR A 6 -33.68 49.04 -28.12
CA THR A 6 -32.37 48.65 -27.54
C THR A 6 -32.51 47.31 -26.79
N GLY A 7 -32.07 46.23 -27.43
CA GLY A 7 -31.89 44.94 -26.77
C GLY A 7 -30.58 44.92 -25.99
N ARG A 8 -30.63 44.62 -24.69
CA ARG A 8 -29.45 44.15 -23.94
C ARG A 8 -29.90 43.06 -22.97
N VAL A 9 -29.71 41.82 -23.42
CA VAL A 9 -29.75 40.62 -22.58
C VAL A 9 -28.49 40.66 -21.72
N VAL A 10 -28.65 40.57 -20.40
CA VAL A 10 -27.52 40.29 -19.50
C VAL A 10 -27.17 38.83 -19.67
N ASP A 11 -26.03 38.57 -20.32
CA ASP A 11 -25.54 37.24 -20.59
C ASP A 11 -25.02 36.60 -19.30
N GLY A 12 -25.53 35.42 -18.97
CA GLY A 12 -25.16 34.63 -17.81
C GLY A 12 -23.93 33.78 -18.11
N SER A 13 -22.78 34.43 -18.30
CA SER A 13 -21.47 33.76 -18.39
C SER A 13 -20.61 34.07 -17.15
N ASP A 14 -19.76 33.09 -16.80
CA ASP A 14 -18.71 33.13 -15.78
C ASP A 14 -19.05 32.83 -14.31
N ILE A 15 -19.31 31.55 -14.00
CA ILE A 15 -18.97 30.96 -12.68
C ILE A 15 -18.18 29.61 -12.81
N SER A 16 -18.01 29.02 -14.00
CA SER A 16 -17.46 27.65 -14.11
C SER A 16 -15.93 27.52 -14.21
N SER A 17 -15.20 28.57 -14.62
CA SER A 17 -13.74 28.50 -14.82
C SER A 17 -12.93 28.51 -13.52
N GLY A 18 -13.33 29.33 -12.53
CA GLY A 18 -12.58 29.49 -11.27
C GLY A 18 -12.54 28.23 -10.38
N LYS A 19 -13.52 27.33 -10.51
CA LYS A 19 -13.58 26.09 -9.70
C LYS A 19 -12.64 25.01 -10.22
N ARG A 20 -12.35 24.97 -11.54
CA ARG A 20 -11.43 23.98 -12.13
C ARG A 20 -9.96 24.32 -11.88
N GLU A 21 -9.60 25.61 -11.98
CA GLU A 21 -8.23 26.05 -11.70
C GLU A 21 -7.87 25.92 -10.23
N HIS A 22 -8.77 26.30 -9.30
CA HIS A 22 -8.54 26.12 -7.87
C HIS A 22 -8.33 24.65 -7.47
N VAL A 23 -9.14 23.73 -8.02
CA VAL A 23 -9.01 22.29 -7.74
C VAL A 23 -7.72 21.72 -8.34
N ALA A 24 -7.30 22.16 -9.53
CA ALA A 24 -6.05 21.70 -10.14
C ALA A 24 -4.80 22.18 -9.38
N VAL A 25 -4.82 23.42 -8.89
CA VAL A 25 -3.71 23.99 -8.09
C VAL A 25 -3.65 23.39 -6.68
N GLN A 26 -4.80 23.10 -6.06
CA GLN A 26 -4.84 22.37 -4.79
C GLN A 26 -4.34 20.92 -4.95
N ASN A 27 -4.81 20.20 -5.97
CA ASN A 27 -4.37 18.83 -6.23
C ASN A 27 -2.86 18.73 -6.51
N SER A 28 -2.27 19.72 -7.19
CA SER A 28 -0.82 19.73 -7.46
C SER A 28 0.01 20.07 -6.21
N ALA A 29 -0.44 21.01 -5.38
CA ALA A 29 0.20 21.35 -4.12
C ALA A 29 0.10 20.21 -3.08
N GLU A 30 -1.07 19.57 -2.96
CA GLU A 30 -1.27 18.39 -2.13
C GLU A 30 -0.37 17.24 -2.60
N SER A 31 -0.37 16.94 -3.90
CA SER A 31 0.53 15.92 -4.49
C SER A 31 2.01 16.22 -4.21
N ALA A 32 2.43 17.49 -4.24
CA ALA A 32 3.79 17.88 -3.89
C ALA A 32 4.11 17.64 -2.40
N SER A 33 3.15 17.88 -1.50
CA SER A 33 3.32 17.61 -0.07
C SER A 33 3.43 16.11 0.22
N VAL A 34 2.62 15.28 -0.46
CA VAL A 34 2.69 13.82 -0.36
C VAL A 34 4.02 13.29 -0.91
N ALA A 35 4.46 13.79 -2.07
CA ALA A 35 5.75 13.42 -2.64
C ALA A 35 6.91 13.73 -1.68
N LYS A 36 6.90 14.90 -1.03
CA LYS A 36 7.91 15.26 -0.02
C LYS A 36 7.88 14.33 1.19
N ARG A 37 6.69 13.94 1.66
CA ARG A 37 6.53 12.94 2.73
C ARG A 37 7.14 11.60 2.32
N LEU A 38 6.82 11.10 1.13
CA LEU A 38 7.33 9.82 0.62
C LEU A 38 8.85 9.83 0.42
N GLN A 39 9.42 10.94 -0.07
CA GLN A 39 10.87 11.12 -0.16
C GLN A 39 11.55 11.05 1.22
N SER A 40 10.96 11.68 2.23
CA SER A 40 11.48 11.60 3.61
C SER A 40 11.41 10.17 4.15
N GLU A 41 10.35 9.43 3.86
CA GLU A 41 10.24 8.02 4.28
C GLU A 41 11.20 7.11 3.57
N LEU A 42 11.49 7.37 2.29
CA LEU A 42 12.49 6.63 1.53
C LEU A 42 13.86 6.78 2.18
N MET A 43 14.23 8.03 2.53
CA MET A 43 15.48 8.30 3.22
C MET A 43 15.55 7.63 4.60
N ASN A 44 14.45 7.67 5.36
CA ASN A 44 14.36 7.00 6.65
C ASN A 44 14.49 5.48 6.53
N LEU A 45 13.93 4.88 5.48
CA LEU A 45 14.05 3.44 5.21
C LEU A 45 15.48 3.07 4.81
N MET A 46 16.10 3.84 3.91
CA MET A 46 17.49 3.60 3.45
C MET A 46 18.53 3.75 4.56
N THR A 47 18.28 4.60 5.55
CA THR A 47 19.18 4.81 6.69
C THR A 47 18.89 3.89 7.88
N SER A 48 17.83 3.09 7.80
CA SER A 48 17.45 2.15 8.85
C SER A 48 18.31 0.89 8.81
N ALA A 49 18.48 0.24 9.96
CA ALA A 49 19.24 -1.00 10.12
C ALA A 49 18.34 -2.25 10.18
N ASP A 50 17.08 -2.12 9.73
CA ASP A 50 16.08 -3.18 9.84
C ASP A 50 16.37 -4.28 8.81
N GLU A 51 16.75 -5.45 9.30
CA GLU A 51 17.16 -6.57 8.45
C GLU A 51 15.97 -7.22 7.75
N GLY A 52 16.18 -7.57 6.48
CA GLY A 52 15.21 -8.35 5.72
C GLY A 52 14.05 -7.56 5.14
N ILE A 53 13.97 -6.25 5.34
CA ILE A 53 12.98 -5.40 4.68
C ILE A 53 13.64 -4.37 3.76
N SER A 54 13.02 -4.09 2.62
CA SER A 54 13.41 -2.97 1.75
C SER A 54 12.23 -2.53 0.89
N ALA A 55 12.27 -1.30 0.39
CA ALA A 55 11.35 -0.83 -0.63
C ALA A 55 11.92 0.39 -1.37
N PHE A 56 11.58 0.51 -2.65
CA PHE A 56 12.02 1.61 -3.50
C PHE A 56 10.89 2.02 -4.45
N PRO A 57 10.86 3.28 -4.91
CA PRO A 57 9.96 3.71 -5.97
C PRO A 57 10.11 2.85 -7.23
N ASP A 58 8.97 2.59 -7.88
CA ASP A 58 8.88 1.86 -9.13
C ASP A 58 9.04 2.85 -10.30
N GLY A 59 10.24 2.88 -10.88
CA GLY A 59 10.62 3.87 -11.88
C GLY A 59 10.58 5.30 -11.34
N ASP A 60 10.01 6.21 -12.12
CA ASP A 60 9.95 7.65 -11.79
C ASP A 60 8.73 8.04 -10.94
N ASN A 61 7.84 7.08 -10.63
CA ASN A 61 6.61 7.35 -9.89
C ASN A 61 6.79 7.16 -8.38
N ILE A 62 6.99 8.26 -7.64
CA ILE A 62 7.12 8.23 -6.18
C ILE A 62 5.88 7.67 -5.44
N PHE A 63 4.72 7.55 -6.09
CA PHE A 63 3.48 7.00 -5.52
C PHE A 63 3.29 5.49 -5.76
N SER A 64 4.23 4.82 -6.41
CA SER A 64 4.24 3.36 -6.60
C SER A 64 5.58 2.81 -6.18
N TRP A 65 5.64 1.88 -5.24
CA TRP A 65 6.88 1.30 -4.75
C TRP A 65 6.85 -0.23 -4.86
N VAL A 66 8.02 -0.82 -5.05
CA VAL A 66 8.25 -2.25 -4.91
C VAL A 66 8.97 -2.50 -3.59
N GLY A 67 8.36 -3.32 -2.74
CA GLY A 67 8.94 -3.77 -1.48
C GLY A 67 9.45 -5.20 -1.56
N THR A 68 10.39 -5.54 -0.69
CA THR A 68 10.85 -6.92 -0.47
C THR A 68 10.82 -7.22 1.02
N LEU A 69 10.26 -8.38 1.38
CA LEU A 69 10.31 -8.94 2.73
C LEU A 69 11.05 -10.27 2.71
N HIS A 70 11.95 -10.47 3.66
CA HIS A 70 12.58 -11.75 3.93
C HIS A 70 11.95 -12.35 5.18
N GLY A 71 11.66 -13.65 5.13
CA GLY A 71 11.19 -14.36 6.31
C GLY A 71 12.26 -14.37 7.40
N VAL A 72 11.82 -14.10 8.64
CA VAL A 72 12.71 -13.97 9.80
C VAL A 72 13.29 -15.34 10.17
N LYS A 73 14.55 -15.35 10.61
CA LYS A 73 15.21 -16.54 11.14
C LYS A 73 14.41 -17.17 12.29
N GLY A 74 14.27 -18.49 12.29
CA GLY A 74 13.49 -19.25 13.27
C GLY A 74 12.01 -19.37 12.92
N THR A 75 11.51 -18.69 11.89
CA THR A 75 10.13 -18.85 11.40
C THR A 75 10.05 -19.89 10.27
N VAL A 76 8.83 -20.34 9.96
CA VAL A 76 8.60 -21.22 8.78
C VAL A 76 8.94 -20.54 7.46
N TYR A 77 8.96 -19.21 7.43
CA TYR A 77 9.30 -18.38 6.28
C TYR A 77 10.80 -18.12 6.13
N GLU A 78 11.64 -18.55 7.08
CA GLU A 78 13.10 -18.38 6.98
C GLU A 78 13.64 -18.85 5.61
N GLY A 79 14.44 -17.98 4.99
CA GLY A 79 15.04 -18.23 3.67
C GLY A 79 14.13 -17.89 2.47
N LEU A 80 12.87 -17.53 2.69
CA LEU A 80 11.96 -17.09 1.63
C LEU A 80 11.98 -15.56 1.47
N SER A 81 11.75 -15.09 0.24
CA SER A 81 11.73 -13.67 -0.11
C SER A 81 10.47 -13.32 -0.89
N TYR A 82 9.78 -12.26 -0.49
CA TYR A 82 8.49 -11.86 -1.07
C TYR A 82 8.56 -10.45 -1.62
N LYS A 83 8.18 -10.29 -2.89
CA LYS A 83 7.96 -8.98 -3.49
C LYS A 83 6.56 -8.48 -3.15
N LEU A 84 6.48 -7.19 -2.86
CA LEU A 84 5.25 -6.45 -2.59
C LEU A 84 5.10 -5.29 -3.57
N SER A 85 3.87 -4.93 -3.91
CA SER A 85 3.56 -3.61 -4.47
C SER A 85 2.92 -2.72 -3.41
N LEU A 86 3.33 -1.46 -3.35
CA LEU A 86 2.78 -0.44 -2.48
C LEU A 86 2.33 0.74 -3.36
N LYS A 87 1.03 1.09 -3.30
CA LYS A 87 0.45 2.20 -4.06
C LYS A 87 -0.11 3.24 -3.10
N PHE A 88 0.43 4.45 -3.15
CA PHE A 88 0.06 5.53 -2.24
C PHE A 88 -1.08 6.36 -2.86
N PRO A 89 -2.17 6.60 -2.13
CA PRO A 89 -3.23 7.48 -2.61
C PRO A 89 -2.80 8.95 -2.56
N THR A 90 -3.53 9.82 -3.26
CA THR A 90 -3.24 11.27 -3.30
C THR A 90 -3.45 11.97 -1.96
N ASP A 91 -4.18 11.35 -1.03
CA ASP A 91 -4.43 11.84 0.33
C ASP A 91 -3.59 11.10 1.39
N TYR A 92 -2.54 10.39 0.98
CA TYR A 92 -1.52 9.88 1.91
C TYR A 92 -0.85 11.05 2.66
N PRO A 93 -0.64 10.98 3.99
CA PRO A 93 -0.74 9.81 4.87
C PRO A 93 -2.10 9.67 5.59
N PHE A 94 -3.13 10.43 5.22
CA PHE A 94 -4.43 10.34 5.89
C PHE A 94 -5.20 9.07 5.54
N LYS A 95 -4.94 8.49 4.35
CA LYS A 95 -5.34 7.13 4.00
C LYS A 95 -4.14 6.20 3.85
N PRO A 96 -4.31 4.90 4.16
CA PRO A 96 -3.26 3.90 4.01
C PRO A 96 -2.89 3.71 2.52
N PRO A 97 -1.65 3.28 2.24
CA PRO A 97 -1.33 2.75 0.91
C PRO A 97 -2.07 1.43 0.68
N THR A 98 -2.32 1.10 -0.59
CA THR A 98 -2.72 -0.25 -0.97
C THR A 98 -1.46 -1.10 -1.08
N VAL A 99 -1.42 -2.21 -0.33
CA VAL A 99 -0.28 -3.15 -0.34
C VAL A 99 -0.73 -4.52 -0.78
N ARG A 100 0.04 -5.17 -1.66
CA ARG A 100 -0.20 -6.53 -2.12
C ARG A 100 1.08 -7.34 -2.21
N PHE A 101 0.97 -8.64 -1.99
CA PHE A 101 2.00 -9.60 -2.36
C PHE A 101 1.97 -9.83 -3.87
N GLU A 102 3.10 -9.59 -4.53
CA GLU A 102 3.31 -9.93 -5.94
C GLU A 102 3.89 -11.34 -6.08
N THR A 103 4.79 -11.72 -5.17
CA THR A 103 5.18 -13.13 -5.01
C THR A 103 4.05 -13.89 -4.34
N PRO A 104 3.54 -15.00 -4.91
CA PRO A 104 2.49 -15.80 -4.27
C PRO A 104 2.85 -16.17 -2.83
N CYS A 105 1.97 -15.82 -1.88
CA CYS A 105 2.22 -16.00 -0.46
C CYS A 105 1.19 -16.95 0.15
N PHE A 106 1.63 -18.16 0.53
CA PHE A 106 0.81 -19.05 1.33
C PHE A 106 0.85 -18.59 2.79
N HIS A 107 -0.22 -17.92 3.25
CA HIS A 107 -0.30 -17.32 4.58
C HIS A 107 -1.77 -17.19 5.05
N PRO A 108 -2.09 -17.35 6.36
CA PRO A 108 -3.48 -17.25 6.86
C PRO A 108 -4.18 -15.93 6.50
N ASN A 109 -3.46 -14.81 6.56
CA ASN A 109 -4.01 -13.47 6.31
C ASN A 109 -3.75 -12.92 4.90
N VAL A 110 -3.37 -13.77 3.93
CA VAL A 110 -3.18 -13.36 2.53
C VAL A 110 -4.08 -14.20 1.62
N ASP A 111 -4.78 -13.55 0.70
CA ASP A 111 -5.61 -14.26 -0.29
C ASP A 111 -4.82 -14.66 -1.56
N GLN A 112 -5.47 -15.39 -2.47
CA GLN A 112 -4.85 -15.85 -3.72
C GLN A 112 -4.44 -14.74 -4.69
N TYR A 113 -4.90 -13.50 -4.47
CA TYR A 113 -4.55 -12.32 -5.27
C TYR A 113 -3.52 -11.42 -4.56
N GLY A 114 -2.97 -11.88 -3.44
CA GLY A 114 -1.99 -11.16 -2.65
C GLY A 114 -2.56 -10.04 -1.78
N ASN A 115 -3.89 -9.92 -1.62
CA ASN A 115 -4.46 -8.95 -0.70
C ASN A 115 -4.23 -9.40 0.75
N ILE A 116 -4.01 -8.43 1.62
CA ILE A 116 -3.59 -8.65 3.01
C ILE A 116 -4.71 -8.24 3.97
N CYS A 117 -5.02 -9.09 4.94
CA CYS A 117 -5.83 -8.71 6.09
C CYS A 117 -4.92 -8.29 7.25
N LEU A 118 -4.74 -6.97 7.39
CA LEU A 118 -3.98 -6.36 8.48
C LEU A 118 -4.72 -5.08 8.91
N ASP A 119 -4.97 -4.93 10.21
CA ASP A 119 -5.79 -3.84 10.77
C ASP A 119 -5.20 -2.44 10.52
N ILE A 120 -3.86 -2.32 10.57
CA ILE A 120 -3.18 -1.06 10.28
C ILE A 120 -3.31 -0.64 8.81
N LEU A 121 -3.63 -1.55 7.87
CA LEU A 121 -3.95 -1.20 6.47
C LEU A 121 -5.42 -0.79 6.28
N LYS A 122 -6.22 -0.78 7.35
CA LYS A 122 -7.66 -0.54 7.33
C LYS A 122 -8.05 0.40 8.47
N GLU A 123 -8.83 -0.09 9.44
CA GLU A 123 -9.45 0.71 10.50
C GLU A 123 -8.47 1.25 11.55
N ARG A 124 -7.27 0.66 11.66
CA ARG A 124 -6.23 1.12 12.59
C ARG A 124 -5.11 1.89 11.92
N TRP A 125 -5.29 2.31 10.67
CA TRP A 125 -4.33 3.18 10.01
C TRP A 125 -4.16 4.50 10.77
N SER A 126 -2.91 4.95 10.88
CA SER A 126 -2.54 6.23 11.46
C SER A 126 -1.58 6.96 10.52
N ALA A 127 -1.78 8.27 10.33
CA ALA A 127 -0.89 9.11 9.54
C ALA A 127 0.55 9.20 10.10
N ALA A 128 0.75 8.73 11.34
CA ALA A 128 2.06 8.58 11.97
C ALA A 128 2.84 7.36 11.46
N TYR A 129 2.18 6.38 10.83
CA TYR A 129 2.87 5.23 10.26
C TYR A 129 3.64 5.62 8.99
N SER A 130 4.80 4.99 8.84
CA SER A 130 5.67 5.10 7.68
C SER A 130 5.73 3.77 6.91
N VAL A 131 6.26 3.78 5.69
CA VAL A 131 6.59 2.58 4.91
C VAL A 131 7.44 1.63 5.74
N LYS A 132 8.43 2.15 6.49
CA LYS A 132 9.24 1.34 7.40
C LYS A 132 8.37 0.59 8.41
N THR A 133 7.55 1.31 9.18
CA THR A 133 6.65 0.71 10.18
C THR A 133 5.75 -0.33 9.55
N LEU A 134 5.21 -0.04 8.36
CA LEU A 134 4.34 -0.95 7.63
C LEU A 134 5.06 -2.24 7.20
N LEU A 135 6.27 -2.15 6.67
CA LEU A 135 7.05 -3.32 6.27
C LEU A 135 7.46 -4.18 7.47
N VAL A 136 7.83 -3.57 8.60
CA VAL A 136 8.11 -4.28 9.86
C VAL A 136 6.87 -5.03 10.35
N SER A 137 5.70 -4.40 10.33
CA SER A 137 4.44 -5.04 10.70
C SER A 137 4.08 -6.20 9.78
N LEU A 138 4.30 -6.05 8.46
CA LEU A 138 4.06 -7.13 7.49
C LEU A 138 5.04 -8.29 7.66
N GLN A 139 6.31 -8.01 7.95
CA GLN A 139 7.30 -9.05 8.24
C GLN A 139 6.93 -9.81 9.53
N SER A 140 6.47 -9.10 10.55
CA SER A 140 6.01 -9.70 11.82
C SER A 140 4.77 -10.57 11.59
N LEU A 141 3.83 -10.10 10.77
CA LEU A 141 2.61 -10.84 10.41
C LEU A 141 2.92 -12.22 9.82
N LEU A 142 4.00 -12.37 9.03
CA LEU A 142 4.42 -13.68 8.50
C LEU A 142 4.69 -14.69 9.61
N GLY A 143 5.31 -14.27 10.72
CA GLY A 143 5.61 -15.15 11.85
C GLY A 143 4.47 -15.28 12.85
N GLU A 144 3.59 -14.29 12.91
CA GLU A 144 2.54 -14.15 13.92
C GLU A 144 1.18 -13.83 13.25
N PRO A 145 0.57 -14.79 12.55
CA PRO A 145 -0.69 -14.56 11.85
C PRO A 145 -1.86 -14.39 12.82
N ASN A 146 -2.89 -13.68 12.36
CA ASN A 146 -4.18 -13.65 13.01
C ASN A 146 -5.08 -14.78 12.46
N ASN A 147 -5.13 -15.91 13.16
CA ASN A 147 -5.95 -17.06 12.77
C ASN A 147 -7.45 -16.91 13.07
N ASP A 148 -7.87 -15.88 13.82
CA ASP A 148 -9.29 -15.61 14.11
C ASP A 148 -10.01 -14.95 12.92
N SER A 149 -9.27 -14.36 11.98
CA SER A 149 -9.82 -13.71 10.78
C SER A 149 -8.99 -14.00 9.53
N PRO A 150 -8.94 -15.27 9.09
CA PRO A 150 -8.10 -15.69 7.97
C PRO A 150 -8.75 -15.37 6.62
N LEU A 151 -7.92 -14.95 5.65
CA LEU A 151 -8.30 -14.94 4.23
C LEU A 151 -8.08 -16.32 3.59
N ASN A 152 -7.11 -17.07 4.09
CA ASN A 152 -6.81 -18.44 3.69
C ASN A 152 -7.07 -19.39 4.86
N GLY A 153 -8.28 -19.94 4.90
CA GLY A 153 -8.68 -20.87 5.96
C GLY A 153 -7.89 -22.18 5.98
N TYR A 154 -7.27 -22.58 4.85
CA TYR A 154 -6.44 -23.78 4.83
C TYR A 154 -5.09 -23.53 5.50
N ALA A 155 -4.43 -22.42 5.19
CA ALA A 155 -3.21 -22.01 5.88
C ALA A 155 -3.45 -21.83 7.39
N ALA A 156 -4.56 -21.19 7.78
CA ALA A 156 -4.91 -20.99 9.19
C ALA A 156 -5.08 -22.31 9.95
N LYS A 157 -5.80 -23.29 9.38
CA LYS A 157 -5.99 -24.62 10.00
C LYS A 157 -4.70 -25.41 10.14
N LEU A 158 -3.76 -25.23 9.21
CA LEU A 158 -2.49 -25.94 9.22
C LEU A 158 -1.46 -25.28 10.16
N TRP A 159 -1.69 -24.03 10.57
CA TRP A 159 -0.71 -23.21 11.29
C TRP A 159 -0.19 -23.88 12.56
N ASP A 160 -1.03 -24.56 13.35
CA ASP A 160 -0.60 -25.20 14.59
C ASP A 160 0.41 -26.34 14.35
N ASN A 161 0.41 -26.96 13.15
CA ASN A 161 1.40 -27.94 12.74
C ASN A 161 2.53 -27.28 11.92
N GLN A 162 3.45 -26.61 12.62
CA GLN A 162 4.53 -25.82 11.99
C GLN A 162 5.44 -26.64 11.06
N GLU A 163 5.67 -27.93 11.34
CA GLU A 163 6.48 -28.80 10.46
C GLU A 163 5.80 -29.03 9.11
N GLU A 164 4.53 -29.43 9.14
CA GLU A 164 3.75 -29.69 7.93
C GLU A 164 3.49 -28.38 7.17
N TYR A 165 3.19 -27.30 7.90
CA TYR A 165 3.05 -25.97 7.34
C TYR A 165 4.30 -25.55 6.58
N LYS A 166 5.48 -25.67 7.20
CA LYS A 166 6.76 -25.32 6.57
C LYS A 166 7.00 -26.14 5.31
N LYS A 167 6.80 -27.46 5.37
CA LYS A 167 6.99 -28.34 4.21
C LYS A 167 6.11 -27.93 3.03
N LEU A 168 4.83 -27.68 3.29
CA LEU A 168 3.89 -27.25 2.25
C LEU A 168 4.22 -25.85 1.72
N LEU A 169 4.50 -24.90 2.61
CA LEU A 169 4.89 -23.54 2.26
C LEU A 169 6.08 -23.52 1.31
N HIS A 170 7.16 -24.25 1.64
CA HIS A 170 8.38 -24.30 0.83
C HIS A 170 8.14 -25.00 -0.52
N SER A 171 7.33 -26.06 -0.55
CA SER A 171 6.92 -26.70 -1.81
C SER A 171 6.18 -25.71 -2.72
N LYS A 172 5.17 -25.03 -2.18
CA LYS A 172 4.37 -24.05 -2.92
C LYS A 172 5.21 -22.87 -3.42
N TYR A 173 6.12 -22.39 -2.59
CA TYR A 173 7.02 -21.29 -2.97
C TYR A 173 7.87 -21.69 -4.18
N ALA A 174 8.54 -22.85 -4.11
CA ALA A 174 9.40 -23.36 -5.19
C ALA A 174 8.66 -23.63 -6.52
N GLU A 175 7.36 -23.91 -6.49
CA GLU A 175 6.54 -24.07 -7.70
C GLU A 175 6.22 -22.74 -8.41
N THR A 176 6.39 -21.61 -7.71
CA THR A 176 5.92 -20.29 -8.17
C THR A 176 7.03 -19.26 -8.37
N THR A 177 8.28 -19.59 -8.07
CA THR A 177 9.47 -18.72 -8.17
C THR A 177 10.61 -19.42 -8.88
#